data_AF-A0A2W4RFJ8-F1
#
_entry.id   AF-A0A2W4RFJ8-F1
#
_cell.length_a   1.000
_cell.length_b   1.000
_cell.length_c   1.000
_cell.angle_alpha   90.00
_cell.angle_beta   90.00
_cell.angle_gamma   90.00
#
_symmetry.space_group_name_H-M   'P 1'
#
loop_
_entity.id
_entity.type
_entity.pdbx_description
1 polymer ?
#
loop_
_entity_poly.entity_id
_entity_poly.type
_entity_poly.pdbx_seq_one_letter_code
_entity_poly.pdbx_strand_id
1 'polypeptide(L)' 'VITDSGGLQKEAYIVSTPCTTIRTETEWPETMHDQWNVLSADVTALATVVMRARPTVPAGTPYGDGRAAYAVVSALKNFV' A
#
# COMPACT_ATOMS: atom_id res chain seq x y z
N VAL A 1 -8.54 4.91 3.14
CA VAL A 1 -7.54 5.97 2.88
C VAL A 1 -7.74 6.47 1.45
N ILE A 2 -7.79 7.79 1.24
CA ILE A 2 -7.76 8.39 -0.09
C ILE A 2 -6.53 9.29 -0.12
N THR A 3 -5.61 9.07 -1.06
CA THR A 3 -4.30 9.72 -1.02
C THR A 3 -3.63 9.77 -2.40
N ASP A 4 -2.65 10.64 -2.58
CA ASP A 4 -1.67 10.62 -3.68
C ASP A 4 -0.25 10.26 -3.18
N SER A 5 -0.07 10.15 -1.86
CA SER A 5 1.22 9.83 -1.22
C SER A 5 1.63 8.38 -1.43
N GLY A 6 2.86 8.17 -1.89
CA GLY A 6 3.46 6.84 -2.01
C GLY A 6 3.60 6.12 -0.66
N GLY A 7 4.01 6.82 0.39
CA GLY A 7 4.17 6.24 1.72
C GLY A 7 2.84 5.74 2.29
N LEU A 8 1.79 6.57 2.19
CA LEU A 8 0.47 6.20 2.71
C LEU A 8 -0.16 5.02 1.97
N GLN A 9 0.17 4.80 0.69
CA GLN A 9 -0.27 3.60 -0.02
C GLN A 9 0.24 2.32 0.63
N LYS A 10 1.54 2.28 0.96
CA LYS A 10 2.16 1.15 1.67
C LYS A 10 1.65 1.00 3.09
N GLU A 11 1.59 2.10 3.82
CA GLU A 11 1.15 2.09 5.23
C GLU A 11 -0.28 1.58 5.35
N ALA A 12 -1.19 2.06 4.50
CA ALA A 12 -2.58 1.60 4.46
C ALA A 12 -2.68 0.08 4.19
N TYR A 13 -1.86 -0.43 3.27
CA TYR A 13 -1.79 -1.87 2.98
C TYR A 13 -1.31 -2.68 4.20
N ILE A 14 -0.22 -2.25 4.84
CA ILE A 14 0.36 -2.92 6.02
C ILE A 14 -0.65 -2.99 7.17
N VAL A 15 -1.44 -1.94 7.40
CA VAL A 15 -2.47 -1.92 8.45
C VAL A 15 -3.83 -2.45 7.97
N SER A 16 -3.87 -3.13 6.82
CA SER A 16 -5.08 -3.75 6.26
C SER A 16 -6.27 -2.78 6.14
N THR A 17 -6.01 -1.57 5.66
CA THR A 17 -7.02 -0.53 5.39
C THR A 17 -7.12 -0.26 3.89
N PRO A 18 -8.32 -0.30 3.28
CA PRO A 18 -8.50 0.00 1.86
C PRO A 18 -7.95 1.37 1.48
N CYS A 19 -7.18 1.43 0.40
CA CYS A 19 -6.61 2.64 -0.16
C CYS A 19 -7.21 2.95 -1.53
N THR A 20 -7.41 4.23 -1.83
CA THR A 20 -7.60 4.69 -3.21
C THR A 20 -6.59 5.79 -3.49
N THR A 21 -5.78 5.54 -4.51
CA THR A 21 -4.71 6.41 -4.93
C THR A 21 -5.21 7.34 -6.03
N ILE A 22 -5.19 8.65 -5.79
CA ILE A 22 -5.63 9.67 -6.77
C ILE A 22 -4.48 10.00 -7.72
N ARG A 23 -4.06 8.99 -8.50
CA ARG A 23 -3.00 9.04 -9.52
C ARG A 23 -3.39 8.11 -10.68
N THR A 24 -2.71 8.25 -11.81
CA THR A 24 -2.84 7.33 -12.95
C THR A 24 -1.97 6.09 -12.82
N GLU A 25 -0.98 6.11 -11.93
CA GLU A 25 0.02 5.06 -11.72
C GLU A 25 0.50 5.03 -10.27
N THR A 26 1.17 3.94 -9.89
CA THR A 26 1.78 3.77 -8.57
C THR A 26 3.10 3.03 -8.68
N GLU A 27 4.06 3.44 -7.86
CA GLU A 27 5.32 2.72 -7.61
C GLU A 27 5.15 1.46 -6.72
N TRP A 28 3.94 1.19 -6.21
CA TRP A 28 3.63 0.08 -5.29
C TRP A 28 2.56 -0.88 -5.84
N PRO A 29 2.85 -1.63 -6.92
CA PRO A 29 1.88 -2.51 -7.58
C PRO A 29 1.35 -3.61 -6.66
N GLU A 30 2.12 -4.05 -5.66
CA GLU A 30 1.68 -5.09 -4.72
C GLU A 30 0.49 -4.63 -3.87
N THR A 31 0.33 -3.31 -3.65
CA THR A 31 -0.84 -2.78 -2.95
C THR A 31 -2.14 -2.96 -3.74
N MET A 32 -2.06 -3.10 -5.06
CA MET A 32 -3.23 -3.22 -5.94
C MET A 32 -3.80 -4.65 -5.95
N HIS A 33 -3.01 -5.63 -5.50
CA HIS A 33 -3.45 -7.02 -5.41
C HIS A 33 -4.65 -7.14 -4.48
N ASP A 34 -5.61 -7.99 -4.87
CA ASP A 34 -6.87 -8.22 -4.14
C ASP A 34 -7.63 -6.94 -3.80
N GLN A 35 -7.45 -5.88 -4.60
CA GLN A 35 -8.12 -4.59 -4.44
C GLN A 35 -7.79 -3.89 -3.11
N TRP A 36 -6.65 -4.14 -2.49
CA TRP A 36 -6.27 -3.37 -1.30
C TRP A 36 -6.06 -1.88 -1.61
N ASN A 37 -5.53 -1.57 -2.79
CA ASN A 37 -5.42 -0.25 -3.38
C ASN A 37 -6.09 -0.23 -4.77
N VAL A 38 -6.63 0.91 -5.16
CA VAL A 38 -7.13 1.15 -6.52
C VAL A 38 -6.70 2.54 -6.98
N LEU A 39 -6.48 2.72 -8.29
CA LEU A 39 -6.15 4.01 -8.88
C LEU A 39 -7.44 4.70 -9.32
N SER A 40 -7.59 5.98 -8.98
CA SER A 40 -8.72 6.81 -9.39
C SER A 40 -8.25 8.23 -9.65
N ALA A 41 -7.79 8.51 -10.87
CA ALA A 41 -7.42 9.86 -11.29
C ALA A 41 -8.64 10.79 -11.47
N ASP A 42 -9.84 10.23 -11.61
CA ASP A 42 -11.08 10.98 -11.73
C ASP A 42 -11.69 11.25 -10.35
N VAL A 43 -11.67 12.52 -9.94
CA VAL A 43 -12.23 12.97 -8.66
C VAL A 43 -13.77 12.99 -8.65
N THR A 44 -14.43 12.91 -9.80
CA THR A 44 -15.90 12.83 -9.85
C THR A 44 -16.40 11.49 -9.30
N ALA A 45 -15.55 10.45 -9.32
CA ALA A 45 -15.85 9.13 -8.76
C ALA A 45 -15.66 9.03 -7.23
N LEU A 46 -15.31 10.13 -6.53
CA LEU A 46 -14.96 10.12 -5.11
C LEU A 46 -16.06 9.52 -4.22
N ALA A 47 -17.34 9.77 -4.51
CA ALA A 47 -18.44 9.21 -3.73
C ALA A 47 -18.43 7.67 -3.72
N THR A 48 -18.19 7.05 -4.88
CA THR A 48 -18.06 5.59 -5.02
C THR A 48 -16.81 5.07 -4.32
N VAL A 49 -15.70 5.80 -4.46
CA VAL A 49 -14.40 5.45 -3.85
C VAL A 49 -14.46 5.46 -2.32
N VAL A 50 -15.09 6.47 -1.72
CA VAL A 50 -15.24 6.59 -0.26
C VAL A 50 -16.06 5.43 0.31
N MET A 51 -17.07 4.97 -0.43
CA MET A 51 -17.98 3.89 -0.01
C MET A 51 -17.46 2.49 -0.33
N ARG A 52 -16.25 2.37 -0.88
CA ARG A 52 -15.67 1.10 -1.33
C ARG A 52 -15.56 0.10 -0.18
N ALA A 53 -16.04 -1.11 -0.42
CA ALA A 53 -15.96 -2.20 0.55
C ALA A 53 -14.50 -2.58 0.81
N ARG A 54 -14.23 -3.01 2.04
CA ARG A 54 -12.95 -3.62 2.40
C ARG A 54 -12.82 -4.99 1.72
N PRO A 55 -11.67 -5.31 1.12
CA PRO A 55 -11.41 -6.66 0.60
C PRO A 55 -11.56 -7.74 1.68
N THR A 56 -12.05 -8.91 1.27
CA THR A 56 -12.21 -10.08 2.15
C THR A 56 -10.97 -10.96 2.20
N VAL A 57 -10.16 -10.93 1.15
CA VAL A 57 -8.88 -11.64 1.08
C VAL A 57 -7.88 -10.91 1.99
N PRO A 58 -7.24 -11.60 2.96
CA PRO A 58 -6.23 -10.98 3.81
C PRO A 58 -5.09 -10.37 2.99
N ALA A 59 -4.57 -9.22 3.43
CA ALA A 59 -3.38 -8.63 2.84
C ALA A 59 -2.18 -9.57 3.06
N GLY A 60 -1.34 -9.69 2.04
CA GLY A 60 -0.06 -10.39 2.16
C GLY A 60 0.98 -9.55 2.90
N THR A 61 2.22 -10.04 2.96
CA THR A 61 3.36 -9.33 3.55
C THR A 61 4.48 -9.09 2.53
N PRO A 62 4.21 -8.49 1.35
CA PRO A 62 5.24 -8.28 0.31
C PRO A 62 6.36 -7.33 0.75
N TYR A 63 6.11 -6.50 1.77
CA TYR A 63 7.07 -5.53 2.31
C TYR A 63 7.84 -6.04 3.53
N GLY A 64 7.73 -7.34 3.83
CA GLY A 64 8.44 -8.00 4.92
C GLY A 64 7.67 -8.04 6.24
N ASP A 65 8.42 -8.30 7.30
CA ASP A 65 7.93 -8.61 8.65
C ASP A 65 8.12 -7.47 9.66
N GLY A 66 8.43 -6.26 9.18
CA GLY A 66 8.73 -5.10 10.01
C GLY A 66 10.15 -5.09 10.60
N ARG A 67 11.04 -5.99 10.20
CA ARG A 67 12.43 -6.06 10.72
C ARG A 67 13.50 -5.60 9.73
N ALA A 68 13.12 -4.88 8.68
CA ALA A 68 14.04 -4.39 7.65
C ALA A 68 15.26 -3.65 8.24
N ALA A 69 15.06 -2.80 9.26
CA ALA A 69 16.15 -2.08 9.92
C ALA A 69 17.21 -3.02 10.53
N TYR A 70 16.79 -4.11 11.18
CA TYR A 70 17.71 -5.09 11.75
C TYR A 70 18.47 -5.84 10.66
N ALA A 71 17.78 -6.23 9.58
CA ALA A 71 18.39 -6.91 8.44
C ALA A 71 19.47 -6.03 7.77
N VAL A 72 19.18 -4.74 7.54
CA VAL A 72 20.13 -3.78 6.97
C VAL A 72 21.35 -3.61 7.88
N VAL A 73 21.17 -3.41 9.19
CA VAL A 73 22.28 -3.29 10.13
C VAL A 73 23.14 -4.56 10.15
N SER A 74 22.52 -5.74 10.13
CA SER A 74 23.25 -7.01 10.07
C SER A 74 24.06 -7.16 8.79
N ALA A 75 23.49 -6.78 7.64
CA ALA A 75 24.18 -6.85 6.35
C ALA A 75 25.42 -5.93 6.32
N LEU A 76 25.30 -4.70 6.83
CA LEU A 76 26.42 -3.76 6.89
C LEU A 76 27.54 -4.23 7.82
N LYS A 77 27.21 -4.86 8.96
CA LYS A 77 28.21 -5.43 9.88
C LYS A 77 28.97 -6.61 9.28
N ASN A 78 28.29 -7.42 8.47
CA ASN A 78 28.85 -8.63 7.85
C ASN A 78 29.55 -8.35 6.51
N PHE A 79 29.52 -7.11 6.01
CA PHE A 79 30.21 -6.69 4.79
C PHE A 79 31.70 -6.37 5.01
N VAL A 80 32.18 -6.51 6.25
CA VAL A 80 33.58 -6.28 6.65
C VAL A 80 34.35 -7.59 6.68
#